data_AF-A0A254Q915-F1
#
_entry.id   AF-A0A254Q915-F1
#
_cell.length_a   1.000
_cell.length_b   1.000
_cell.length_c   1.000
_cell.angle_alpha   90.00
_cell.angle_beta   90.00
_cell.angle_gamma   90.00
#
_symmetry.space_group_name_H-M   'P 1'
#
loop_
_entity.id
_entity.type
_entity.pdbx_description
1 polymer ?
#
loop_
_entity_poly.entity_id
_entity_poly.type
_entity_poly.pdbx_seq_one_letter_code
_entity_poly.pdbx_strand_id
1 'polypeptide(L)'
;MFASVRTYRFSPVYIQEINNKLQEMFIPLLEQMEGFVSYDWITTPDGQGVGVCIFRDEEGLRESLHLAAEFRKTHFNHVGMTTPEIIIGKVGAHGAVEPQTIPSQRENLDDHPTH
;
A
#
# COMPACT_ATOMS: atom_id res chain seq x y z
N MET A 1 -11.60 10.09 -8.52
CA MET A 1 -10.51 9.16 -8.21
C MET A 1 -9.56 9.07 -9.40
N PHE A 2 -8.28 9.14 -9.11
CA PHE A 2 -7.18 8.95 -10.03
C PHE A 2 -6.29 7.84 -9.47
N ALA A 3 -5.67 7.06 -10.35
CA ALA A 3 -4.79 5.97 -9.97
C ALA A 3 -3.41 6.13 -10.63
N SER A 4 -2.39 5.70 -9.90
CA SER A 4 -1.07 5.44 -10.46
C SER A 4 -0.70 3.96 -10.31
N VAL A 5 -0.04 3.44 -11.33
CA VAL A 5 0.59 2.11 -11.30
C VAL A 5 2.07 2.32 -11.54
N ARG A 6 2.89 1.78 -10.64
CA ARG A 6 4.34 1.94 -10.64
C ARG A 6 5.00 0.58 -10.62
N THR A 7 5.80 0.25 -11.63
CA THR A 7 6.45 -1.07 -11.73
C THR A 7 7.94 -0.97 -11.40
N TYR A 8 8.45 -1.91 -10.61
CA TYR A 8 9.82 -1.93 -10.12
C TYR A 8 10.44 -3.31 -10.32
N ARG A 9 11.76 -3.33 -10.49
CA ARG A 9 12.61 -4.51 -10.36
C ARG A 9 13.65 -4.28 -9.27
N PHE A 10 13.94 -5.32 -8.49
CA PHE A 10 14.93 -5.33 -7.43
C PHE A 10 15.36 -6.77 -7.12
N SER A 11 16.40 -6.96 -6.30
CA SER A 11 16.81 -8.32 -5.90
C SER A 11 15.78 -8.94 -4.94
N PRO A 12 15.33 -10.20 -5.17
CA PRO A 12 14.33 -10.87 -4.32
C PRO A 12 14.69 -10.93 -2.84
N VAL A 13 15.98 -10.88 -2.50
CA VAL A 13 16.46 -10.90 -1.10
C VAL A 13 15.94 -9.72 -0.28
N TYR A 14 15.52 -8.63 -0.92
CA TYR A 14 15.01 -7.43 -0.27
C TYR A 14 13.49 -7.38 -0.14
N ILE A 15 12.73 -8.38 -0.63
CA ILE A 15 11.25 -8.37 -0.61
C ILE A 15 10.72 -8.07 0.80
N GLN A 16 11.20 -8.79 1.82
CA GLN A 16 10.71 -8.61 3.18
C GLN A 16 11.07 -7.23 3.75
N GLU A 17 12.28 -6.74 3.47
CA GLU A 17 12.74 -5.42 3.91
C GLU A 17 11.88 -4.31 3.29
N ILE A 18 11.61 -4.40 1.98
CA ILE A 18 10.75 -3.46 1.27
C ILE A 18 9.34 -3.48 1.86
N ASN A 19 8.75 -4.66 2.04
CA ASN A 19 7.39 -4.81 2.57
C ASN A 19 7.26 -4.15 3.96
N ASN A 20 8.22 -4.41 4.85
CA ASN A 20 8.22 -3.82 6.20
C ASN A 20 8.35 -2.29 6.13
N LYS A 21 9.32 -1.76 5.36
CA LYS A 21 9.51 -0.32 5.23
C LYS A 21 8.30 0.38 4.61
N LEU A 22 7.64 -0.25 3.64
CA LEU A 22 6.43 0.31 3.05
C LEU A 22 5.29 0.35 4.08
N GLN A 23 5.09 -0.74 4.82
CA GLN A 23 4.04 -0.83 5.84
C GLN A 23 4.26 0.12 7.02
N GLU A 24 5.50 0.20 7.51
CA GLU A 24 5.84 0.94 8.74
C GLU A 24 6.08 2.43 8.49
N MET A 25 6.50 2.81 7.28
CA MET A 25 6.95 4.18 7.02
C MET A 25 6.26 4.82 5.81
N PHE A 26 6.14 4.13 4.68
CA PHE A 26 5.61 4.77 3.46
C PHE A 26 4.09 4.94 3.48
N ILE A 27 3.35 3.89 3.84
CA ILE A 27 1.88 3.91 3.90
C ILE A 27 1.40 4.98 4.90
N PRO A 28 1.96 5.09 6.13
CA PRO A 28 1.58 6.16 7.06
C PRO A 28 1.81 7.59 6.52
N LEU A 29 2.79 7.79 5.64
CA LEU A 29 2.99 9.10 4.99
C LEU A 29 1.91 9.37 3.94
N LEU A 30 1.49 8.35 3.17
CA LEU A 30 0.39 8.47 2.23
C LEU A 30 -0.95 8.73 2.94
N GLU A 31 -1.21 8.07 4.07
CA GLU A 31 -2.44 8.23 4.86
C GLU A 31 -2.62 9.65 5.42
N GLN A 32 -1.53 10.39 5.58
CA GLN A 32 -1.55 11.80 6.00
C GLN A 32 -1.85 12.77 4.84
N MET A 33 -1.77 12.31 3.59
CA MET A 33 -2.04 13.15 2.43
C MET A 33 -3.54 13.30 2.23
N GLU A 34 -3.98 14.54 2.00
CA GLU A 34 -5.37 14.81 1.66
C GLU A 34 -5.77 14.06 0.38
N GLY A 35 -6.95 13.45 0.41
CA GLY A 35 -7.48 12.72 -0.74
C GLY A 35 -6.91 11.31 -0.94
N PHE A 36 -6.06 10.79 -0.05
CA PHE A 36 -5.64 9.38 -0.10
C PHE A 36 -6.85 8.43 -0.01
N VAL A 37 -6.86 7.39 -0.85
CA VAL A 37 -7.92 6.37 -0.88
C VAL A 37 -7.34 5.00 -0.55
N SER A 38 -6.32 4.57 -1.29
CA SER A 38 -5.67 3.29 -1.04
C SER A 38 -4.27 3.22 -1.64
N TYR A 39 -3.47 2.30 -1.10
CA TYR A 39 -2.20 1.89 -1.66
C TYR A 39 -2.04 0.38 -1.53
N ASP A 40 -1.74 -0.27 -2.63
CA ASP A 40 -1.42 -1.70 -2.67
C ASP A 40 0.02 -1.87 -3.17
N TRP A 41 0.77 -2.72 -2.46
CA TRP A 41 2.10 -3.16 -2.88
C TRP A 41 2.07 -4.65 -3.15
N ILE A 42 2.30 -5.01 -4.41
CA ILE A 42 2.32 -6.40 -4.87
C ILE A 42 3.76 -6.76 -5.23
N THR A 43 4.21 -7.93 -4.80
CA THR A 43 5.53 -8.45 -5.15
C THR A 43 5.44 -9.84 -5.75
N THR A 44 6.40 -10.17 -6.62
CA THR A 44 6.58 -11.50 -7.17
C THR A 44 7.85 -12.14 -6.60
N PRO A 45 7.92 -13.49 -6.52
CA PRO A 45 9.10 -14.17 -5.98
C PRO A 45 10.41 -13.89 -6.73
N ASP A 46 10.34 -13.47 -8.00
CA ASP A 46 11.48 -13.14 -8.86
C ASP A 46 11.95 -11.68 -8.76
N GLY A 47 11.39 -10.89 -7.83
CA GLY A 47 11.87 -9.53 -7.54
C GLY A 47 11.25 -8.44 -8.40
N GLN A 48 10.01 -8.64 -8.84
CA GLN A 48 9.18 -7.57 -9.38
C GLN A 48 8.29 -7.00 -8.27
N GLY A 49 8.08 -5.69 -8.29
CA GLY A 49 7.14 -5.00 -7.42
C GLY A 49 6.21 -4.08 -8.20
N VAL A 50 4.96 -4.00 -7.77
CA VAL A 50 3.96 -3.09 -8.34
C VAL A 50 3.31 -2.31 -7.20
N GLY A 51 3.45 -0.99 -7.25
CA GLY A 51 2.73 -0.08 -6.36
C GLY A 51 1.52 0.49 -7.08
N VAL A 52 0.32 0.21 -6.58
CA VAL A 52 -0.94 0.81 -7.04
C VAL A 52 -1.36 1.83 -6.01
N CYS A 53 -1.62 3.07 -6.42
CA CYS A 53 -2.02 4.13 -5.50
C CYS A 53 -3.20 4.91 -6.05
N ILE A 54 -4.20 5.13 -5.20
CA ILE A 54 -5.45 5.80 -5.57
C ILE A 54 -5.64 7.03 -4.70
N PHE A 55 -5.93 8.15 -5.35
CA PHE A 55 -6.29 9.42 -4.74
C PHE A 55 -7.63 9.94 -5.27
N ARG A 56 -8.29 10.83 -4.53
CA ARG A 56 -9.57 11.44 -4.93
C ARG A 56 -9.40 12.33 -6.16
N ASP A 57 -8.34 13.14 -6.16
CA ASP A 57 -7.95 14.10 -7.20
C ASP A 57 -6.57 13.78 -7.81
N GLU A 58 -6.25 14.48 -8.90
CA GLU A 58 -5.00 14.29 -9.64
C GLU A 58 -3.81 14.94 -8.93
N GLU A 59 -4.02 16.04 -8.20
CA GLU A 59 -2.96 16.80 -7.54
C GLU A 59 -2.31 15.97 -6.43
N GLY A 60 -3.12 15.41 -5.52
CA GLY A 60 -2.67 14.49 -4.47
C GLY A 60 -2.00 13.25 -5.04
N LEU A 61 -2.51 12.71 -6.16
CA LEU A 61 -1.85 11.60 -6.84
C LEU A 61 -0.46 11.98 -7.33
N ARG A 62 -0.30 13.14 -7.98
CA ARG A 62 1.01 13.58 -8.49
C ARG A 62 1.99 13.88 -7.37
N GLU A 63 1.53 14.45 -6.26
CA GLU A 63 2.38 14.66 -5.09
C GLU A 63 2.84 13.34 -4.47
N SER A 64 2.01 12.29 -4.51
CA SER A 64 2.40 10.96 -4.05
C SER A 64 3.55 10.35 -4.87
N LEU A 65 3.75 10.80 -6.11
CA LEU A 65 4.87 10.38 -6.96
C LEU A 65 6.18 11.01 -6.51
N HIS A 66 6.15 12.28 -6.13
CA HIS A 66 7.31 12.98 -5.56
C HIS A 66 7.71 12.33 -4.24
N LEU A 67 6.73 12.11 -3.35
CA LEU A 67 6.95 11.44 -2.07
C LEU A 67 7.57 10.04 -2.27
N ALA A 68 7.06 9.25 -3.20
CA ALA A 68 7.60 7.92 -3.49
C ALA A 68 9.03 7.96 -4.06
N ALA A 69 9.32 8.93 -4.92
CA ALA A 69 10.66 9.10 -5.49
C ALA A 69 11.69 9.42 -4.40
N GLU A 70 11.37 10.32 -3.48
CA GLU A 70 12.23 10.68 -2.35
C GLU A 70 12.34 9.57 -1.32
N PHE A 71 11.23 8.88 -1.02
CA PHE A 71 11.23 7.72 -0.12
C PHE A 71 12.17 6.61 -0.65
N ARG A 72 12.10 6.29 -1.94
CA ARG A 72 12.99 5.29 -2.56
C ARG A 72 14.45 5.70 -2.48
N LYS A 73 14.77 6.96 -2.78
CA LYS A 73 16.16 7.48 -2.70
C LYS A 73 16.70 7.39 -1.27
N THR A 74 15.87 7.63 -0.28
CA THR A 74 16.27 7.68 1.13
C THR A 74 16.37 6.28 1.74
N HIS A 75 15.40 5.40 1.47
CA HIS A 75 15.25 4.14 2.20
C HIS A 75 15.62 2.89 1.40
N PHE A 76 15.77 2.99 0.07
CA PHE A 76 16.02 1.85 -0.83
C PHE A 76 17.21 2.06 -1.76
N ASN A 77 18.13 2.96 -1.43
CA ASN A 77 19.33 3.20 -2.25
C ASN A 77 20.22 1.96 -2.38
N HIS A 78 20.27 1.09 -1.36
CA HIS A 78 21.06 -0.13 -1.33
C HIS A 78 20.38 -1.31 -2.04
N VAL A 79 19.09 -1.22 -2.31
CA VAL A 79 18.27 -2.31 -2.87
C VAL A 79 18.41 -2.44 -4.39
N GLY A 80 19.03 -1.44 -5.05
CA GLY A 80 19.20 -1.44 -6.51
C GLY A 80 17.88 -1.38 -7.28
N MET A 81 16.86 -0.76 -6.68
CA MET A 81 15.51 -0.69 -7.26
C MET A 81 15.50 0.18 -8.53
N THR A 82 14.95 -0.36 -9.63
CA THR A 82 14.90 0.35 -10.92
C THR A 82 14.12 1.65 -10.83
N THR A 83 14.41 2.58 -11.74
CA THR A 83 13.48 3.68 -12.01
C THR A 83 12.15 3.08 -12.49
N PRO A 84 11.02 3.46 -11.90
CA PRO A 84 9.75 2.87 -12.27
C PRO A 84 9.24 3.35 -13.62
N GLU A 85 8.55 2.47 -14.32
CA GLU A 85 7.56 2.88 -15.32
C GLU A 85 6.29 3.30 -14.57
N ILE A 86 5.73 4.45 -14.93
CA ILE A 86 4.59 5.05 -14.22
C ILE A 86 3.44 5.24 -15.19
N ILE A 87 2.30 4.66 -14.86
CA ILE A 87 1.01 4.91 -15.52
C ILE A 87 0.17 5.78 -14.59
N ILE A 88 -0.46 6.81 -15.12
CA ILE A 88 -1.35 7.72 -14.39
C ILE A 88 -2.65 7.86 -15.17
N GLY A 89 -3.79 7.82 -14.49
CA GLY A 89 -5.06 8.05 -15.16
C GLY A 89 -6.24 8.21 -14.22
N LYS A 90 -7.35 8.72 -14.78
CA LYS A 90 -8.64 8.75 -14.10
C LYS A 90 -9.20 7.34 -13.98
N VAL A 91 -9.70 6.98 -12.81
CA VAL A 91 -10.37 5.69 -12.60
C VAL A 91 -11.73 5.72 -13.30
N GLY A 92 -11.90 4.88 -14.32
CA GLY A 92 -13.15 4.78 -15.10
C GLY A 92 -14.20 3.85 -14.49
N ALA A 93 -13.78 2.82 -13.74
CA ALA A 93 -14.64 1.89 -13.03
C ALA A 93 -13.96 1.43 -11.74
N HIS A 94 -14.75 1.22 -10.69
CA HIS A 94 -14.29 0.75 -9.38
C HIS A 94 -15.43 0.01 -8.68
N GLY A 95 -15.09 -1.05 -7.93
CA GLY A 95 -16.00 -1.75 -7.03
C GLY A 95 -15.27 -2.11 -5.74
N ALA A 96 -15.95 -1.92 -4.61
CA ALA A 96 -15.48 -2.31 -3.29
C ALA A 96 -16.60 -3.05 -2.57
N VAL A 97 -16.25 -4.12 -1.86
CA VAL A 97 -17.16 -4.77 -0.90
C VAL A 97 -16.79 -4.21 0.47
N GLU A 98 -17.77 -3.65 1.18
CA GLU A 98 -17.56 -3.19 2.55
C GLU A 98 -17.19 -4.41 3.42
N PRO A 99 -16.06 -4.40 4.16
CA PRO A 99 -15.71 -5.53 5.01
C PRO A 99 -16.82 -5.70 6.05
N GLN A 100 -17.50 -6.84 6.06
CA GLN A 100 -18.45 -7.14 7.12
C GLN A 100 -17.66 -7.32 8.42
N THR A 101 -17.86 -6.41 9.39
CA THR A 101 -17.37 -6.58 10.75
C THR A 101 -18.02 -7.83 11.33
N ILE A 102 -17.28 -8.95 11.40
CA ILE A 102 -17.74 -10.12 12.15
C ILE A 102 -17.74 -9.72 13.62
N PRO A 103 -18.90 -9.70 14.32
CA PRO A 103 -18.90 -9.42 15.75
C PRO A 103 -18.10 -10.51 16.44
N SER A 104 -17.07 -10.13 17.21
CA SER A 104 -16.35 -11.07 18.07
C SER A 104 -17.36 -11.71 19.03
N GLN A 105 -17.66 -13.00 18.87
CA GLN A 105 -18.31 -13.77 19.91
C GLN A 105 -17.33 -13.84 21.09
N ARG A 106 -17.43 -12.90 22.03
CA ARG A 106 -16.92 -13.14 23.37
C ARG A 106 -17.79 -14.25 23.94
N GLU A 107 -17.19 -15.40 24.17
CA GLU A 107 -17.78 -16.50 24.92
C GLU A 107 -18.41 -15.94 26.20
N ASN A 108 -19.73 -16.10 26.33
CA ASN A 108 -20.40 -16.04 27.62
C ASN A 108 -19.91 -17.27 28.40
N LEU A 109 -18.81 -17.11 29.12
CA LEU A 109 -18.40 -18.04 30.15
C LEU A 109 -18.91 -17.49 31.49
N ASP A 110 -20.23 -17.58 31.70
CA ASP A 110 -20.83 -17.35 33.01
C ASP A 110 -21.86 -18.47 33.32
N ASP A 111 -21.69 -19.00 34.54
CA ASP A 111 -22.60 -19.85 35.32
C ASP A 111 -22.81 -21.31 34.93
N HIS A 112 -21.84 -22.15 35.34
CA HIS A 112 -22.18 -23.47 35.87
C HIS A 112 -22.67 -23.31 37.32
N PRO A 113 -23.91 -23.73 37.66
CA PRO A 113 -24.32 -23.81 39.05
C PRO A 113 -23.69 -25.05 39.69
N THR A 114 -22.90 -24.84 40.74
CA THR A 114 -22.49 -25.91 41.64
C THR A 114 -23.73 -26.36 42.41
N HIS A 115 -24.17 -27.60 42.21
CA HIS A 115 -25.20 -28.24 43.02
C HIS A 115 -24.74 -29.61 43.50
#